data_AF-A0A346SF55-F1
#
_entry.id   AF-A0A346SF55-F1
#
_cell.length_a   1.000
_cell.length_b   1.000
_cell.length_c   1.000
_cell.angle_alpha   90.00
_cell.angle_beta   90.00
_cell.angle_gamma   90.00
#
_symmetry.space_group_name_H-M   'P 1'
#
loop_
_entity.id
_entity.type
_entity.pdbx_description
1 polymer ?
#
loop_
_entity_poly.entity_id
_entity_poly.type
_entity_poly.pdbx_seq_one_letter_code
_entity_poly.pdbx_strand_id
1 'polypeptide(L)'
;MRIADVTIAKNESHPRRLGFVTDGNREFERAEHLMRQAGFLPGGGDQAVSRPQDGAMEYLLEASFGNMALSDIRELLMDHTGQSETAGIHYPFHFINEPHKRVIFRTDPTRLDYAQMAQFAVRAGTHPVDMYHARARTKVMGFERGLSTSGRKSLWYYKQYYNPVMVMKLVDILRFAHNYTDLMVKEHKSPAMKLGIAKGFVYDRNLFSF
;
A
#
# COMPACT_ATOMS: atom_id res chain seq x y z
N MET A 1 -2.61 12.45 -11.95
CA MET A 1 -1.74 11.62 -12.82
C MET A 1 -1.30 10.41 -12.00
N ARG A 2 -1.47 9.18 -12.51
CA ARG A 2 -1.09 7.95 -11.79
C ARG A 2 0.40 7.67 -12.04
N ILE A 3 1.20 7.64 -10.97
CA ILE A 3 2.67 7.60 -11.06
C ILE A 3 3.20 6.17 -11.27
N ALA A 4 2.57 5.19 -10.61
CA ALA A 4 2.95 3.78 -10.70
C ALA A 4 1.72 2.86 -10.57
N ASP A 5 1.88 1.64 -11.07
CA ASP A 5 0.98 0.51 -10.87
C ASP A 5 1.61 -0.55 -9.99
N VAL A 6 0.76 -1.37 -9.38
CA VAL A 6 1.18 -2.47 -8.51
C VAL A 6 0.47 -3.74 -8.95
N THR A 7 1.24 -4.77 -9.25
CA THR A 7 0.74 -6.12 -9.53
C THR A 7 1.10 -7.04 -8.37
N ILE A 8 0.17 -7.91 -7.96
CA ILE A 8 0.32 -8.82 -6.80
C ILE A 8 -0.33 -10.18 -7.10
N ALA A 9 0.23 -11.25 -6.53
CA ALA A 9 -0.31 -12.59 -6.65
C ALA A 9 -1.47 -12.81 -5.66
N LYS A 10 -2.72 -12.60 -6.10
CA LYS A 10 -3.90 -12.67 -5.20
C LYS A 10 -4.43 -14.08 -4.94
N ASN A 11 -4.03 -15.09 -5.71
CA ASN A 11 -4.66 -16.41 -5.71
C ASN A 11 -3.87 -17.49 -4.95
N GLU A 12 -2.95 -17.09 -4.07
CA GLU A 12 -2.15 -18.04 -3.29
C GLU A 12 -2.83 -18.46 -1.99
N SER A 13 -2.59 -19.70 -1.57
CA SER A 13 -3.10 -20.24 -0.30
C SER A 13 -2.41 -19.61 0.90
N HIS A 14 -3.08 -19.58 2.06
CA HIS A 14 -2.53 -18.98 3.28
C HIS A 14 -1.16 -19.58 3.69
N PRO A 15 -0.96 -20.92 3.67
CA PRO A 15 0.36 -21.49 4.00
C PRO A 15 1.46 -21.04 3.05
N ARG A 16 1.18 -20.96 1.73
CA ARG A 16 2.16 -20.47 0.75
C ARG A 16 2.52 -19.01 0.99
N ARG A 17 1.53 -18.16 1.28
CA ARG A 17 1.78 -16.75 1.62
C ARG A 17 2.67 -16.59 2.83
N LEU A 18 2.52 -17.46 3.82
CA LEU A 18 3.41 -17.49 4.99
C LEU A 18 4.85 -17.81 4.59
N GLY A 19 5.04 -18.79 3.70
CA GLY A 19 6.33 -19.14 3.11
C GLY A 19 6.99 -17.96 2.39
N PHE A 20 6.24 -17.20 1.60
CA PHE A 20 6.79 -16.02 0.93
C PHE A 20 7.24 -14.94 1.92
N VAL A 21 6.55 -14.77 3.05
CA VAL A 21 6.98 -13.83 4.10
C VAL A 21 8.28 -14.30 4.75
N THR A 22 8.42 -15.60 5.01
CA THR A 22 9.69 -16.14 5.57
C THR A 22 10.84 -15.95 4.59
N ASP A 23 10.62 -16.19 3.30
CA ASP A 23 11.62 -15.98 2.26
C ASP A 23 11.98 -14.49 2.12
N GLY A 24 10.97 -13.61 2.11
CA GLY A 24 11.17 -12.17 2.04
C GLY A 24 11.91 -11.59 3.24
N ASN A 25 11.68 -12.11 4.45
CA ASN A 25 12.45 -11.73 5.64
C ASN A 25 13.92 -12.17 5.52
N ARG A 26 14.17 -13.37 4.99
CA ARG A 26 15.53 -13.86 4.76
C ARG A 26 16.27 -13.00 3.71
N GLU A 27 15.60 -12.63 2.63
CA GLU A 27 16.17 -11.72 1.63
C GLU A 27 16.40 -10.32 2.20
N PHE A 28 15.55 -9.84 3.11
CA PHE A 28 15.77 -8.59 3.82
C PHE A 28 17.04 -8.62 4.69
N GLU A 29 17.21 -9.66 5.50
CA GLU A 29 18.41 -9.86 6.32
C GLU A 29 19.68 -9.96 5.45
N ARG A 30 19.59 -10.66 4.32
CA ARG A 30 20.68 -10.77 3.34
C ARG A 30 21.04 -9.41 2.75
N ALA A 31 20.05 -8.64 2.32
CA ALA A 31 20.26 -7.32 1.75
C ALA A 31 20.86 -6.35 2.78
N GLU A 32 20.38 -6.38 4.03
CA GLU A 32 21.00 -5.59 5.11
C GLU A 32 22.46 -5.99 5.36
N HIS A 33 22.77 -7.29 5.33
CA HIS A 33 24.14 -7.76 5.53
C HIS A 33 25.07 -7.25 4.42
N LEU A 34 24.66 -7.37 3.16
CA LEU A 34 25.42 -6.87 2.00
C LEU A 34 25.59 -5.35 2.05
N MET A 35 24.52 -4.62 2.38
CA MET A 35 24.54 -3.17 2.56
C MET A 35 25.59 -2.75 3.60
N ARG A 36 25.62 -3.43 4.75
CA ARG A 36 26.60 -3.16 5.82
C ARG A 36 28.03 -3.50 5.39
N GLN A 37 28.24 -4.62 4.68
CA GLN A 37 29.56 -5.01 4.17
C GLN A 37 30.11 -4.02 3.16
N ALA A 38 29.25 -3.48 2.30
CA ALA A 38 29.61 -2.46 1.32
C ALA A 38 29.87 -1.07 1.94
N GLY A 39 29.57 -0.88 3.24
CA GLY A 39 29.61 0.43 3.88
C GLY A 39 28.59 1.41 3.30
N PHE A 40 27.48 0.90 2.75
CA PHE A 40 26.46 1.70 2.08
C PHE A 40 25.70 2.56 3.08
N LEU A 41 25.51 3.83 2.72
CA LEU A 41 24.78 4.81 3.52
C LEU A 41 23.48 5.17 2.77
N PRO A 42 22.30 4.81 3.30
CA PRO A 42 21.04 5.08 2.61
C PRO A 42 20.78 6.59 2.52
N GLY A 43 20.25 7.01 1.38
CA GLY A 43 19.82 8.38 1.14
C GLY A 43 18.60 8.77 1.98
N GLY A 44 18.36 10.09 2.10
CA GLY A 44 17.18 10.60 2.82
C GLY A 44 15.86 10.36 2.09
N GLY A 45 15.91 10.19 0.76
CA GLY A 45 14.74 10.26 -0.12
C GLY A 45 13.88 11.52 0.13
N ASP A 46 12.62 11.50 -0.32
CA ASP A 46 11.72 12.66 -0.20
C ASP A 46 10.81 12.58 1.04
N GLN A 47 10.62 11.38 1.57
CA GLN A 47 9.65 11.13 2.63
C GLN A 47 10.28 11.28 4.01
N ALA A 48 9.64 12.07 4.89
CA ALA A 48 10.12 12.34 6.24
C ALA A 48 10.20 11.10 7.16
N VAL A 49 9.45 10.04 6.84
CA VAL A 49 9.42 8.80 7.63
C VAL A 49 10.06 7.70 6.82
N SER A 50 11.27 7.28 7.20
CA SER A 50 11.95 6.12 6.61
C SER A 50 11.36 4.80 7.14
N ARG A 51 11.21 3.82 6.25
CA ARG A 51 10.90 2.43 6.60
C ARG A 51 12.20 1.62 6.65
N PRO A 52 12.30 0.57 7.49
CA PRO A 52 13.52 -0.26 7.56
C PRO A 52 13.95 -0.83 6.20
N GLN A 53 12.98 -1.15 5.34
CA GLN A 53 13.22 -1.70 4.02
C GLN A 53 13.71 -0.67 2.99
N ASP A 54 13.60 0.63 3.26
CA ASP A 54 13.94 1.67 2.28
C ASP A 54 15.43 1.58 1.90
N GLY A 55 16.33 1.52 2.88
CA GLY A 55 17.78 1.46 2.61
C GLY A 55 18.23 0.15 1.95
N ALA A 56 17.67 -0.99 2.37
CA ALA A 56 17.97 -2.27 1.76
C ALA A 56 17.48 -2.34 0.30
N MET A 57 16.31 -1.75 0.01
CA MET A 57 15.78 -1.67 -1.35
C MET A 57 16.63 -0.72 -2.21
N GLU A 58 17.04 0.42 -1.67
CA GLU A 58 17.92 1.38 -2.35
C GLU A 58 19.23 0.73 -2.77
N TYR A 59 19.90 0.04 -1.85
CA TYR A 59 21.10 -0.73 -2.14
C TYR A 59 20.90 -1.75 -3.26
N LEU A 60 19.80 -2.50 -3.25
CA LEU A 60 19.50 -3.49 -4.29
C LEU A 60 19.22 -2.84 -5.66
N LEU A 61 18.57 -1.68 -5.67
CA LEU A 61 18.35 -0.92 -6.91
C LEU A 61 19.66 -0.41 -7.48
N GLU A 62 20.51 0.19 -6.66
CA GLU A 62 21.81 0.69 -7.10
C GLU A 62 22.71 -0.45 -7.59
N ALA A 63 22.75 -1.57 -6.87
CA ALA A 63 23.51 -2.75 -7.30
C ALA A 63 23.01 -3.34 -8.62
N SER A 64 21.70 -3.26 -8.90
CA SER A 64 21.09 -3.82 -10.11
C SER A 64 21.20 -2.88 -11.31
N PHE A 65 20.99 -1.58 -11.09
CA PHE A 65 20.81 -0.60 -12.16
C PHE A 65 21.94 0.42 -12.27
N GLY A 66 22.84 0.53 -11.29
CA GLY A 66 23.86 1.59 -11.24
C GLY A 66 24.84 1.59 -12.41
N ASN A 67 25.02 0.44 -13.07
CA ASN A 67 25.88 0.30 -14.25
C ASN A 67 25.11 0.24 -15.58
N MET A 68 23.79 0.40 -15.57
CA MET A 68 22.95 0.32 -16.77
C MET A 68 22.74 1.69 -17.41
N ALA A 69 22.51 1.72 -18.72
CA ALA A 69 22.11 2.95 -19.39
C ALA A 69 20.69 3.35 -18.96
N LEU A 70 20.43 4.66 -18.89
CA LEU A 70 19.12 5.20 -18.49
C LEU A 70 17.98 4.73 -19.43
N SER A 71 18.27 4.50 -20.71
CA SER A 71 17.32 3.92 -21.68
C SER A 71 16.84 2.54 -21.26
N ASP A 72 17.76 1.70 -20.80
CA ASP A 72 17.52 0.30 -20.48
C ASP A 72 16.76 0.20 -19.15
N ILE A 73 17.13 1.04 -18.18
CA ILE A 73 16.38 1.18 -16.91
C ILE A 73 14.94 1.59 -17.21
N ARG A 74 14.74 2.57 -18.11
CA ARG A 74 13.41 3.01 -18.50
C ARG A 74 12.62 1.88 -19.15
N GLU A 75 13.20 1.12 -20.06
CA GLU A 75 12.53 -0.02 -20.72
C GLU A 75 12.17 -1.13 -19.72
N LEU A 76 13.05 -1.42 -18.76
CA LEU A 76 12.84 -2.47 -17.76
C LEU A 76 11.80 -2.09 -16.69
N LEU A 77 11.68 -0.80 -16.35
CA LEU A 77 10.89 -0.36 -15.21
C LEU A 77 9.58 0.33 -15.58
N MET A 78 9.48 0.86 -16.80
CA MET A 78 8.35 1.67 -17.25
C MET A 78 7.43 0.87 -18.16
N ASP A 79 6.14 0.88 -17.84
CA ASP A 79 5.09 0.47 -18.77
C ASP A 79 3.86 1.34 -18.58
N HIS A 80 3.55 2.11 -19.62
CA HIS A 80 2.37 2.94 -19.75
C HIS A 80 1.04 2.17 -19.81
N THR A 81 1.05 0.92 -20.27
CA THR A 81 -0.16 0.08 -20.38
C THR A 81 -0.49 -0.61 -19.06
N GLY A 82 0.54 -0.91 -18.26
CA GLY A 82 0.44 -1.66 -17.01
C GLY A 82 0.12 -3.14 -17.21
N GLN A 83 0.29 -3.65 -18.43
CA GLN A 83 0.02 -5.04 -18.79
C GLN A 83 1.27 -5.90 -18.85
N SER A 84 2.46 -5.29 -18.85
CA SER A 84 3.71 -6.03 -18.94
C SER A 84 3.90 -6.98 -17.75
N GLU A 85 4.20 -8.25 -18.08
CA GLU A 85 4.53 -9.28 -17.10
C GLU A 85 5.97 -9.24 -16.63
N THR A 86 6.84 -8.47 -17.29
CA THR A 86 8.27 -8.40 -17.01
C THR A 86 8.70 -7.03 -16.48
N ALA A 87 8.03 -5.96 -16.92
CA ALA A 87 8.43 -4.62 -16.52
C ALA A 87 8.09 -4.32 -15.06
N GLY A 88 9.00 -3.61 -14.39
CA GLY A 88 8.84 -3.09 -13.04
C GLY A 88 9.79 -3.68 -12.00
N ILE A 89 9.83 -3.04 -10.84
CA ILE A 89 10.63 -3.47 -9.69
C ILE A 89 9.91 -4.62 -8.99
N HIS A 90 10.52 -5.79 -8.98
CA HIS A 90 10.10 -6.89 -8.12
C HIS A 90 10.48 -6.58 -6.68
N TYR A 91 9.48 -6.51 -5.79
CA TYR A 91 9.72 -6.20 -4.39
C TYR A 91 10.07 -7.48 -3.62
N PRO A 92 11.31 -7.60 -3.11
CA PRO A 92 11.82 -8.85 -2.53
C PRO A 92 11.26 -9.12 -1.12
N PHE A 93 10.85 -8.10 -0.39
CA PHE A 93 10.44 -8.23 1.02
C PHE A 93 8.94 -8.50 1.13
N HIS A 94 8.51 -9.73 0.83
CA HIS A 94 7.09 -10.05 0.71
C HIS A 94 6.27 -9.85 2.01
N PHE A 95 5.03 -9.37 1.85
CA PHE A 95 4.02 -9.32 2.90
C PHE A 95 2.92 -10.34 2.62
N ILE A 96 2.30 -10.89 3.67
CA ILE A 96 1.23 -11.89 3.53
C ILE A 96 0.05 -11.41 2.67
N ASN A 97 -0.21 -10.09 2.70
CA ASN A 97 -1.31 -9.47 1.97
C ASN A 97 -0.93 -9.04 0.55
N GLU A 98 0.36 -8.96 0.25
CA GLU A 98 0.90 -8.50 -1.04
C GLU A 98 2.09 -9.37 -1.46
N PRO A 99 1.89 -10.69 -1.67
CA PRO A 99 2.96 -11.58 -2.11
C PRO A 99 3.35 -11.26 -3.56
N HIS A 100 4.63 -11.45 -3.88
CA HIS A 100 5.22 -11.17 -5.20
C HIS A 100 4.83 -9.81 -5.78
N LYS A 101 4.78 -8.79 -4.92
CA LYS A 101 4.49 -7.43 -5.32
C LYS A 101 5.51 -6.96 -6.37
N ARG A 102 5.01 -6.42 -7.47
CA ARG A 102 5.81 -5.70 -8.46
C ARG A 102 5.27 -4.30 -8.65
N VAL A 103 6.19 -3.34 -8.77
CA VAL A 103 5.88 -1.91 -8.91
C VAL A 103 6.33 -1.46 -10.29
N ILE A 104 5.37 -1.03 -11.11
CA ILE A 104 5.56 -0.64 -12.50
C ILE A 104 5.44 0.87 -12.58
N PHE A 105 6.44 1.56 -13.13
CA PHE A 105 6.34 3.00 -13.29
C PHE A 105 5.53 3.36 -14.55
N ARG A 106 4.61 4.32 -14.42
CA ARG A 106 3.91 4.91 -15.57
C ARG A 106 4.59 6.16 -16.10
N THR A 107 5.45 6.74 -15.28
CA THR A 107 6.24 7.93 -15.58
C THR A 107 7.71 7.55 -15.62
N ASP A 108 8.54 8.34 -16.31
CA ASP A 108 9.96 8.07 -16.43
C ASP A 108 10.64 7.94 -15.05
N PRO A 109 11.11 6.74 -14.65
CA PRO A 109 11.71 6.51 -13.35
C PRO A 109 13.14 7.08 -13.24
N THR A 110 13.80 7.35 -14.37
CA THR A 110 15.20 7.86 -14.40
C THR A 110 15.34 9.28 -13.87
N ARG A 111 14.21 9.97 -13.65
CA ARG A 111 14.15 11.29 -13.02
C ARG A 111 14.20 11.23 -11.50
N LEU A 112 14.10 10.02 -10.93
CA LEU A 112 14.14 9.76 -9.50
C LEU A 112 15.50 9.22 -9.11
N ASP A 113 15.97 9.61 -7.93
CA ASP A 113 17.12 8.96 -7.30
C ASP A 113 16.74 7.55 -6.80
N TYR A 114 17.72 6.66 -6.63
CA TYR A 114 17.49 5.30 -6.14
C TYR A 114 16.84 5.30 -4.75
N ALA A 115 17.17 6.27 -3.88
CA ALA A 115 16.50 6.44 -2.59
C ALA A 115 15.00 6.71 -2.75
N GLN A 116 14.64 7.59 -3.69
CA GLN A 116 13.23 7.90 -3.99
C GLN A 116 12.53 6.68 -4.60
N MET A 117 13.16 6.00 -5.56
CA MET A 117 12.62 4.79 -6.19
C MET A 117 12.38 3.69 -5.16
N ALA A 118 13.31 3.48 -4.23
CA ALA A 118 13.19 2.53 -3.13
C ALA A 118 11.99 2.88 -2.24
N GLN A 119 11.87 4.16 -1.85
CA GLN A 119 10.73 4.61 -1.05
C GLN A 119 9.39 4.35 -1.75
N PHE A 120 9.31 4.56 -3.07
CA PHE A 120 8.15 4.22 -3.87
C PHE A 120 7.89 2.72 -3.90
N ALA A 121 8.90 1.90 -4.17
CA ALA A 121 8.76 0.44 -4.25
C ALA A 121 8.28 -0.18 -2.92
N VAL A 122 8.82 0.31 -1.80
CA VAL A 122 8.44 -0.14 -0.45
C VAL A 122 7.01 0.28 -0.10
N ARG A 123 6.61 1.52 -0.44
CA ARG A 123 5.30 2.09 -0.05
C ARG A 123 4.16 1.72 -0.98
N ALA A 124 4.44 1.51 -2.26
CA ALA A 124 3.44 1.12 -3.24
C ALA A 124 2.77 -0.19 -2.79
N GLY A 125 1.44 -0.22 -2.80
CA GLY A 125 0.64 -1.34 -2.32
C GLY A 125 -0.85 -1.01 -2.42
N THR A 126 -1.69 -2.04 -2.49
CA THR A 126 -3.16 -1.90 -2.49
C THR A 126 -3.76 -2.20 -1.13
N HIS A 127 -3.00 -2.84 -0.24
CA HIS A 127 -3.46 -3.28 1.06
C HIS A 127 -4.07 -2.16 1.93
N PRO A 128 -3.49 -0.93 2.02
CA PRO A 128 -4.13 0.14 2.78
C PRO A 128 -5.52 0.52 2.25
N VAL A 129 -5.70 0.53 0.92
CA VAL A 129 -6.99 0.80 0.27
C VAL A 129 -7.97 -0.33 0.55
N ASP A 130 -7.52 -1.58 0.42
CA ASP A 130 -8.34 -2.75 0.70
C ASP A 130 -8.78 -2.81 2.18
N MET A 131 -7.91 -2.43 3.11
CA MET A 131 -8.25 -2.31 4.54
C MET A 131 -9.32 -1.24 4.78
N TYR A 132 -9.21 -0.07 4.14
CA TYR A 132 -10.23 0.96 4.24
C TYR A 132 -11.59 0.47 3.71
N HIS A 133 -11.59 -0.22 2.56
CA HIS A 133 -12.81 -0.82 2.03
C HIS A 133 -13.37 -1.94 2.92
N ALA A 134 -12.51 -2.77 3.52
CA ALA A 134 -12.95 -3.78 4.49
C ALA A 134 -13.61 -3.10 5.71
N ARG A 135 -13.00 -2.04 6.24
CA ARG A 135 -13.57 -1.23 7.32
C ARG A 135 -14.93 -0.64 6.94
N ALA A 136 -15.05 -0.09 5.73
CA ALA A 136 -16.31 0.46 5.22
C ALA A 136 -17.43 -0.59 5.25
N ARG A 137 -17.13 -1.82 4.80
CA ARG A 137 -18.08 -2.94 4.80
C ARG A 137 -18.47 -3.42 6.19
N THR A 138 -17.56 -3.32 7.17
CA THR A 138 -17.83 -3.74 8.55
C THR A 138 -18.55 -2.67 9.36
N LYS A 139 -18.25 -1.39 9.15
CA LYS A 139 -18.81 -0.28 9.94
C LYS A 139 -20.16 0.24 9.40
N VAL A 140 -20.42 0.11 8.10
CA VAL A 140 -21.64 0.66 7.48
C VAL A 140 -22.47 -0.50 6.94
N MET A 141 -23.61 -0.76 7.58
CA MET A 141 -24.48 -1.89 7.24
C MET A 141 -24.87 -1.93 5.75
N GLY A 142 -25.15 -0.77 5.14
CA GLY A 142 -25.53 -0.74 3.73
C GLY A 142 -24.36 -0.91 2.75
N PHE A 143 -23.12 -0.98 3.23
CA PHE A 143 -21.94 -1.32 2.41
C PHE A 143 -21.54 -2.79 2.54
N GLU A 144 -22.23 -3.57 3.37
CA GLU A 144 -22.02 -5.02 3.45
C GLU A 144 -22.23 -5.69 2.08
N ARG A 145 -21.57 -6.83 1.88
CA ARG A 145 -21.81 -7.66 0.69
C ARG A 145 -23.19 -8.28 0.77
N GLY A 146 -23.86 -8.43 -0.37
CA GLY A 146 -25.12 -9.16 -0.45
C GLY A 146 -24.96 -10.59 0.07
N LEU A 147 -25.98 -11.08 0.75
CA LEU A 147 -26.00 -12.45 1.26
C LEU A 147 -26.35 -13.40 0.10
N SER A 148 -25.58 -14.48 -0.03
CA SER A 148 -25.96 -15.58 -0.92
C SER A 148 -26.97 -16.46 -0.20
N THR A 149 -28.16 -16.63 -0.77
CA THR A 149 -29.15 -17.58 -0.26
C THR A 149 -28.86 -18.98 -0.81
N SER A 150 -28.97 -20.02 0.02
CA SER A 150 -28.80 -21.41 -0.42
C SER A 150 -29.80 -21.73 -1.54
N GLY A 151 -29.30 -22.24 -2.68
CA GLY A 151 -30.11 -22.72 -3.80
C GLY A 151 -30.41 -21.73 -4.93
N ARG A 152 -29.97 -20.46 -4.86
CA ARG A 152 -30.09 -19.50 -6.00
C ARG A 152 -28.81 -18.69 -6.17
N LYS A 153 -28.43 -18.40 -7.43
CA LYS A 153 -27.32 -17.47 -7.77
C LYS A 153 -27.65 -15.99 -7.49
N SER A 154 -28.80 -15.69 -6.86
CA SER A 154 -29.24 -14.33 -6.61
C SER A 154 -28.68 -13.82 -5.28
N LEU A 155 -28.03 -12.66 -5.30
CA LEU A 155 -27.60 -11.96 -4.10
C LEU A 155 -28.80 -11.23 -3.47
N TRP A 156 -28.94 -11.33 -2.16
CA TRP A 156 -29.99 -10.64 -1.41
C TRP A 156 -29.43 -9.40 -0.71
N TYR A 157 -30.01 -8.25 -1.00
CA TYR A 157 -29.49 -6.93 -0.65
C TYR A 157 -30.36 -6.19 0.38
N TYR A 158 -30.73 -6.87 1.46
CA TYR A 158 -31.74 -6.36 2.41
C TYR A 158 -31.33 -5.09 3.19
N LYS A 159 -30.03 -4.80 3.28
CA LYS A 159 -29.47 -3.62 3.99
C LYS A 159 -29.15 -2.44 3.07
N GLN A 160 -29.38 -2.55 1.76
CA GLN A 160 -29.01 -1.49 0.83
C GLN A 160 -29.92 -0.27 0.96
N TYR A 161 -29.34 0.91 0.72
CA TYR A 161 -30.07 2.17 0.77
C TYR A 161 -30.91 2.35 -0.50
N TYR A 162 -32.20 2.64 -0.32
CA TYR A 162 -33.11 2.96 -1.43
C TYR A 162 -32.72 4.25 -2.15
N ASN A 163 -32.26 5.25 -1.40
CA ASN A 163 -31.81 6.52 -1.97
C ASN A 163 -30.27 6.52 -2.10
N PRO A 164 -29.70 6.61 -3.31
CA PRO A 164 -28.25 6.61 -3.51
C PRO A 164 -27.55 7.80 -2.85
N VAL A 165 -28.26 8.91 -2.58
CA VAL A 165 -27.70 10.07 -1.84
C VAL A 165 -27.24 9.66 -0.44
N MET A 166 -27.86 8.64 0.17
CA MET A 166 -27.44 8.13 1.49
C MET A 166 -26.05 7.51 1.44
N VAL A 167 -25.64 6.92 0.31
CA VAL A 167 -24.29 6.38 0.15
C VAL A 167 -23.26 7.50 0.28
N MET A 168 -23.45 8.63 -0.40
CA MET A 168 -22.52 9.76 -0.31
C MET A 168 -22.41 10.29 1.11
N LYS A 169 -23.56 10.52 1.78
CA LYS A 169 -23.58 11.01 3.17
C LYS A 169 -22.83 10.08 4.12
N LEU A 170 -23.03 8.77 3.99
CA LEU A 170 -22.39 7.78 4.86
C LEU A 170 -20.91 7.59 4.55
N VAL A 171 -20.49 7.70 3.29
CA VAL A 171 -19.06 7.72 2.94
C VAL A 171 -18.37 8.93 3.55
N ASP A 172 -19.00 10.11 3.53
CA ASP A 172 -18.44 11.31 4.14
C ASP A 172 -18.31 11.18 5.66
N ILE A 173 -19.35 10.68 6.34
CA ILE A 173 -19.31 10.39 7.78
C ILE A 173 -18.22 9.35 8.09
N LEU A 174 -18.14 8.27 7.32
CA LEU A 174 -17.12 7.23 7.50
C LEU A 174 -15.70 7.79 7.33
N ARG A 175 -15.48 8.64 6.31
CA ARG A 175 -14.19 9.28 6.06
C ARG A 175 -13.80 10.21 7.22
N PHE A 176 -14.75 11.00 7.72
CA PHE A 176 -14.54 11.85 8.89
C PHE A 176 -14.19 11.00 10.11
N ALA A 177 -14.99 9.98 10.41
CA ALA A 177 -14.78 9.09 11.55
C ALA A 177 -13.40 8.39 11.47
N HIS A 178 -13.06 7.84 10.30
CA HIS A 178 -11.78 7.19 10.09
C HIS A 178 -10.58 8.12 10.33
N ASN A 179 -10.66 9.37 9.87
CA ASN A 179 -9.54 10.30 9.93
C ASN A 179 -9.40 11.01 11.27
N TYR A 180 -10.51 11.30 11.98
CA TYR A 180 -10.52 12.21 13.13
C TYR A 180 -10.96 11.55 14.45
N THR A 181 -11.78 10.50 14.42
CA THR A 181 -12.37 9.88 15.62
C THR A 181 -11.90 8.43 15.83
N ASP A 182 -11.19 7.82 14.89
CA ASP A 182 -10.64 6.49 15.05
C ASP A 182 -9.16 6.60 15.46
N LEU A 183 -8.80 6.01 16.61
CA LEU A 183 -7.40 5.88 17.02
C LEU A 183 -6.76 4.67 16.35
N MET A 184 -5.55 4.85 15.80
CA MET A 184 -4.71 3.71 15.45
C MET A 184 -4.10 3.15 16.73
N VAL A 185 -4.40 1.88 17.03
CA VAL A 185 -4.03 1.18 18.28
C VAL A 185 -2.55 1.31 18.62
N LYS A 186 -1.66 1.23 17.62
CA LYS A 186 -0.21 1.21 17.83
C LYS A 186 0.40 2.59 18.12
N GLU A 187 -0.16 3.65 17.54
CA GLU A 187 0.45 4.99 17.55
C GLU A 187 -0.31 5.97 18.44
N HIS A 188 -1.50 5.58 18.95
CA HIS A 188 -2.44 6.44 19.68
C HIS A 188 -2.72 7.79 18.99
N LYS A 189 -2.56 7.82 17.65
CA LYS A 189 -2.79 8.96 16.78
C LYS A 189 -3.85 8.59 15.76
N SER A 190 -4.67 9.57 15.36
CA SER A 190 -5.59 9.39 14.24
C SER A 190 -4.83 9.52 12.90
N PRO A 191 -5.38 9.00 11.79
CA PRO A 191 -4.78 9.19 10.47
C PRO A 191 -4.55 10.67 10.11
N ALA A 192 -5.47 11.57 10.47
CA ALA A 192 -5.29 13.01 10.23
C ALA A 192 -4.15 13.61 11.05
N MET A 193 -3.92 13.12 12.27
CA MET A 193 -2.77 13.54 13.09
C MET A 193 -1.45 13.05 12.49
N LYS A 194 -1.42 11.83 11.93
CA LYS A 194 -0.22 11.28 11.27
C LYS A 194 0.19 12.09 10.04
N LEU A 195 -0.79 12.61 9.30
CA LEU A 195 -0.57 13.50 8.17
C LEU A 195 -0.24 14.95 8.58
N GLY A 196 -0.33 15.29 9.87
CA GLY A 196 -0.13 16.66 10.37
C GLY A 196 -1.29 17.61 10.09
N ILE A 197 -2.43 17.11 9.61
CA ILE A 197 -3.62 17.92 9.31
C ILE A 197 -4.38 18.26 10.60
N ALA A 198 -4.46 17.31 11.52
CA ALA A 198 -5.15 17.49 12.81
C ALA A 198 -4.14 17.64 13.96
N LYS A 199 -4.40 18.61 14.84
CA LYS A 199 -3.62 18.81 16.08
C LYS A 199 -3.93 17.77 17.16
N GLY A 200 -5.13 17.19 17.14
CA GLY A 200 -5.61 16.29 18.17
C GLY A 200 -6.82 15.50 17.73
N PHE A 201 -7.21 14.58 18.60
CA PHE A 201 -8.34 13.69 18.41
C PHE A 201 -9.67 14.43 18.58
N VAL A 202 -10.66 14.11 17.74
CA VAL A 202 -12.00 14.68 17.86
C VAL A 202 -12.87 13.74 18.70
N TYR A 203 -13.34 14.23 19.84
CA TYR A 203 -14.24 13.52 20.73
C TYR A 203 -15.71 13.77 20.39
N ASP A 204 -16.58 12.82 20.69
CA ASP A 204 -18.03 12.93 20.50
C ASP A 204 -18.63 14.17 21.17
N ARG A 205 -18.15 14.53 22.37
CA ARG A 205 -18.56 15.76 23.07
C ARG A 205 -18.33 17.04 22.25
N ASN A 206 -17.30 17.06 21.40
CA ASN A 206 -16.98 18.22 20.57
C ASN A 206 -17.90 18.31 19.34
N LEU A 207 -18.53 17.20 18.94
CA LEU A 207 -19.44 17.13 17.79
C LEU A 207 -20.87 17.51 18.17
N PHE A 208 -21.27 17.19 19.40
CA PHE A 208 -22.64 17.37 19.88
C PHE A 208 -22.80 18.47 20.94
N SER A 209 -21.77 19.30 21.14
CA SER A 209 -21.88 20.51 21.95
C SER A 209 -22.43 21.65 21.09
N PHE A 210 -23.75 21.76 21.09
CA PHE A 210 -24.49 22.89 20.54
C PHE A 210 -25.42 23.45 21.61
#